data_AF-W2GBX0-F1
#
_entry.id   AF-W2GBX0-F1
#
_cell.length_a   1.000
_cell.length_b   1.000
_cell.length_c   1.000
_cell.angle_alpha   90.00
_cell.angle_beta   90.00
_cell.angle_gamma   90.00
#
_symmetry.space_group_name_H-M   'P 1'
#
loop_
_entity.id
_entity.type
_entity.pdbx_description
1 polymer ?
#
loop_
_entity_poly.entity_id
_entity_poly.type
_entity_poly.pdbx_seq_one_letter_code
_entity_poly.pdbx_strand_id
1 'polypeptide(L)'
;RKHALKYQSVLARDGLIIHLSGPFPGTRHDAFIFKQSGLLDMAEAYLSCGEKHFVIYGDPAYAQNNHIVAPFKGVVLSDDEKEFNKRMSSVRVIVEWEFGKIARYWAFVDFHKNQKLLLQRVGKMYTVGGLLTNVHTCCYGSQTPKYFKLDLQALSSIYTVDSYKYRQQSKSIVICLTSQPT
;
A
#
# COMPACT_ATOMS: atom_id res chain seq x y z
N ARG A 1 -4.56 17.27 -23.52
CA ARG A 1 -3.84 16.05 -23.07
C ARG A 1 -4.03 15.94 -21.56
N LYS A 2 -4.75 14.92 -21.06
CA LYS A 2 -4.84 14.68 -19.59
C LYS A 2 -3.55 14.01 -19.15
N HIS A 3 -2.88 14.59 -18.16
CA HIS A 3 -1.68 14.01 -17.58
C HIS A 3 -2.09 13.25 -16.32
N ALA A 4 -2.06 11.92 -16.39
CA ALA A 4 -2.30 11.08 -15.22
C ALA A 4 -1.04 10.99 -14.36
N LEU A 5 -1.21 10.96 -13.05
CA LEU A 5 -0.15 10.61 -12.10
C LEU A 5 -0.36 9.20 -11.55
N LYS A 6 0.73 8.56 -11.15
CA LYS A 6 0.72 7.26 -10.47
C LYS A 6 1.44 7.38 -9.14
N TYR A 7 0.93 6.67 -8.14
CA TYR A 7 1.54 6.55 -6.83
C TYR A 7 1.64 5.07 -6.46
N GLN A 8 2.71 4.72 -5.76
CA GLN A 8 2.92 3.41 -5.17
C GLN A 8 2.75 3.51 -3.68
N SER A 9 1.87 2.70 -3.10
CA SER A 9 1.80 2.58 -1.65
C SER A 9 1.94 1.14 -1.18
N VAL A 10 2.39 1.01 0.06
CA VAL A 10 2.43 -0.23 0.82
C VAL A 10 1.62 -0.01 2.08
N LEU A 11 0.74 -0.96 2.36
CA LEU A 11 -0.16 -0.94 3.49
C LEU A 11 0.19 -2.08 4.44
N ALA A 12 0.23 -1.77 5.73
CA ALA A 12 0.24 -2.77 6.76
C ALA A 12 -1.19 -3.29 7.01
N ARG A 13 -1.30 -4.46 7.66
CA ARG A 13 -2.59 -5.10 7.97
C ARG A 13 -3.45 -4.31 8.97
N ASP A 14 -2.86 -3.33 9.64
CA ASP A 14 -3.54 -2.35 10.49
C ASP A 14 -4.18 -1.19 9.68
N GLY A 15 -3.95 -1.15 8.37
CA GLY A 15 -4.44 -0.08 7.48
C GLY A 15 -3.54 1.15 7.45
N LEU A 16 -2.32 1.08 8.00
CA LEU A 16 -1.34 2.17 7.91
C LEU A 16 -0.57 2.09 6.59
N ILE A 17 -0.36 3.25 5.96
CA ILE A 17 0.52 3.42 4.82
C ILE A 17 1.95 3.47 5.33
N ILE A 18 2.73 2.40 5.10
CA ILE A 18 4.11 2.30 5.58
C ILE A 18 5.13 2.77 4.54
N HIS A 19 4.74 2.85 3.28
CA HIS A 19 5.55 3.43 2.21
C HIS A 19 4.64 4.06 1.17
N LEU A 20 5.02 5.24 0.68
CA LEU A 20 4.30 5.99 -0.36
C LEU A 20 5.32 6.67 -1.27
N SER A 21 5.35 6.27 -2.54
CA SER A 21 6.29 6.77 -3.54
C SER A 21 5.56 7.34 -4.76
N GLY A 22 6.12 8.40 -5.33
CA GLY A 22 5.54 9.17 -6.43
C GLY A 22 5.74 10.67 -6.21
N PRO A 23 5.18 11.51 -7.10
CA PRO A 23 4.34 11.16 -8.24
C PRO A 23 5.14 10.64 -9.43
N PHE A 24 4.61 9.62 -10.11
CA PHE A 24 5.15 9.10 -11.38
C PHE A 24 4.25 9.48 -12.56
N PRO A 25 4.79 9.68 -13.77
CA PRO A 25 3.96 9.85 -14.96
C PRO A 25 3.09 8.61 -15.20
N GLY A 26 1.79 8.79 -15.46
CA GLY A 26 0.85 7.68 -15.63
C GLY A 26 1.12 6.77 -16.83
N THR A 27 1.96 7.20 -17.77
CA THR A 27 2.45 6.39 -18.88
C THR A 27 3.50 5.36 -18.47
N ARG A 28 4.08 5.46 -17.26
CA ARG A 28 5.09 4.51 -16.78
C ARG A 28 4.43 3.19 -16.38
N HIS A 29 5.09 2.10 -16.76
CA HIS A 29 4.72 0.75 -16.35
C HIS A 29 4.97 0.54 -14.86
N ASP A 30 4.16 -0.31 -14.24
CA ASP A 30 4.17 -0.56 -12.80
C ASP A 30 5.49 -1.19 -12.33
N ALA A 31 6.09 -2.06 -13.16
CA ALA A 31 7.42 -2.62 -12.92
C ALA A 31 8.53 -1.55 -12.88
N PHE A 32 8.42 -0.50 -13.73
CA PHE A 32 9.36 0.61 -13.71
C PHE A 32 9.20 1.44 -12.43
N ILE A 33 7.96 1.74 -12.04
CA ILE A 33 7.64 2.47 -10.81
C ILE A 33 8.16 1.71 -9.58
N PHE A 34 8.01 0.39 -9.57
CA PHE A 34 8.51 -0.46 -8.50
C PHE A 34 10.03 -0.44 -8.36
N LYS A 35 10.76 -0.53 -9.47
CA LYS A 35 12.21 -0.40 -9.42
C LYS A 35 12.63 1.00 -8.96
N GLN A 36 11.94 2.03 -9.45
CA GLN A 36 12.26 3.43 -9.15
C GLN A 36 11.95 3.82 -7.70
N SER A 37 11.02 3.14 -7.03
CA SER A 37 10.65 3.48 -5.66
C SER A 37 11.68 3.09 -4.62
N GLY A 38 12.65 2.23 -4.97
CA GLY A 38 13.68 1.74 -4.03
C GLY A 38 13.10 0.92 -2.87
N LEU A 39 11.86 0.45 -3.01
CA LEU A 39 11.12 -0.20 -1.94
C LEU A 39 11.82 -1.48 -1.44
N LEU A 40 12.32 -2.33 -2.34
CA LEU A 40 13.02 -3.55 -1.92
C LEU A 40 14.33 -3.22 -1.21
N ASP A 41 15.11 -2.28 -1.75
CA ASP A 41 16.38 -1.87 -1.15
C ASP A 41 16.17 -1.34 0.29
N MET A 42 15.07 -0.60 0.52
CA MET A 42 14.70 -0.13 1.86
C MET A 42 14.13 -1.22 2.76
N ALA A 43 13.42 -2.19 2.20
CA ALA A 43 12.68 -3.20 2.94
C ALA A 43 13.48 -4.49 3.18
N GLU A 44 14.53 -4.79 2.42
CA GLU A 44 15.27 -6.06 2.43
C GLU A 44 15.70 -6.48 3.84
N ALA A 45 16.29 -5.55 4.59
CA ALA A 45 16.72 -5.78 5.98
C ALA A 45 15.56 -6.11 6.94
N TYR A 46 14.33 -5.71 6.62
CA TYR A 46 13.13 -5.98 7.40
C TYR A 46 12.35 -7.19 6.90
N LEU A 47 12.48 -7.52 5.62
CA LEU A 47 11.80 -8.66 5.00
C LEU A 47 12.50 -9.99 5.31
N SER A 48 13.80 -9.97 5.56
CA SER A 48 14.56 -11.14 5.99
C SER A 48 15.08 -10.89 7.42
N CYS A 49 14.28 -11.22 8.43
CA CYS A 49 14.66 -11.03 9.83
C CYS A 49 14.80 -12.36 10.57
N GLY A 50 16.04 -12.76 10.81
CA GLY A 50 16.36 -14.05 11.43
C GLY A 50 15.86 -15.20 10.55
N GLU A 51 15.10 -16.13 11.15
CA GLU A 51 14.48 -17.25 10.42
C GLU A 51 13.16 -16.87 9.73
N LYS A 52 12.67 -15.64 9.91
CA LYS A 52 11.40 -15.19 9.36
C LYS A 52 11.62 -14.45 8.05
N HIS A 53 10.90 -14.90 7.04
CA HIS A 53 10.83 -14.23 5.74
C HIS A 53 9.43 -13.62 5.55
N PHE A 54 9.38 -12.31 5.38
CA PHE A 54 8.16 -11.58 5.09
C PHE A 54 8.05 -11.37 3.59
N VAL A 55 6.84 -11.57 3.09
CA VAL A 55 6.49 -11.31 1.69
C VAL A 55 5.54 -10.14 1.59
N ILE A 56 5.69 -9.46 0.47
CA ILE A 56 4.85 -8.43 -0.06
C ILE A 56 3.87 -9.09 -1.02
N TYR A 57 2.58 -8.87 -0.81
CA TYR A 57 1.59 -9.19 -1.84
C TYR A 57 1.55 -8.08 -2.87
N GLY A 58 1.60 -8.40 -4.16
CA GLY A 58 1.57 -7.43 -5.25
C GLY A 58 0.43 -7.67 -6.24
N ASP A 59 0.18 -6.69 -7.10
CA ASP A 59 -0.72 -6.83 -8.25
C ASP A 59 -0.15 -7.84 -9.29
N PRO A 60 -0.99 -8.47 -10.14
CA PRO A 60 -0.49 -9.30 -11.23
C PRO A 60 0.54 -8.63 -12.14
N ALA A 61 0.57 -7.30 -12.24
CA ALA A 61 1.58 -6.59 -13.04
C ALA A 61 3.03 -6.73 -12.52
N TYR A 62 3.23 -7.21 -11.30
CA TYR A 62 4.55 -7.40 -10.71
C TYR A 62 5.19 -8.74 -11.06
N ALA A 63 6.51 -8.73 -11.20
CA ALA A 63 7.30 -9.95 -11.30
C ALA A 63 7.41 -10.63 -9.93
N GLN A 64 7.19 -11.94 -9.89
CA GLN A 64 7.36 -12.74 -8.70
C GLN A 64 8.85 -12.84 -8.35
N ASN A 65 9.18 -12.65 -7.08
CA ASN A 65 10.53 -12.82 -6.55
C ASN A 65 10.47 -13.27 -5.08
N ASN A 66 11.61 -13.40 -4.42
CA ASN A 66 11.66 -13.86 -3.02
C ASN A 66 10.76 -13.02 -2.10
N HIS A 67 10.73 -11.71 -2.33
CA HIS A 67 10.02 -10.76 -1.49
C HIS A 67 8.61 -10.42 -1.99
N ILE A 68 8.26 -10.66 -3.26
CA ILE A 68 6.97 -10.31 -3.85
C ILE A 68 6.24 -11.55 -4.33
N VAL A 69 5.01 -11.70 -3.86
CA VAL A 69 4.06 -12.71 -4.32
C VAL A 69 2.95 -12.03 -5.10
N ALA A 70 2.79 -12.44 -6.37
CA ALA A 70 1.71 -12.00 -7.24
C ALA A 70 0.67 -13.12 -7.40
N PRO A 71 -0.58 -12.80 -7.79
CA PRO A 71 -1.59 -13.81 -8.11
C PRO A 71 -1.13 -14.73 -9.25
N PHE A 72 -1.54 -16.00 -9.18
CA PHE A 72 -1.31 -16.98 -10.23
C PHE A 72 -2.03 -16.57 -11.52
N LYS A 73 -1.38 -16.76 -12.67
CA LYS A 73 -1.92 -16.45 -14.00
C LYS A 73 -2.03 -17.74 -14.82
N GLY A 74 -3.19 -17.97 -15.43
CA GLY A 74 -3.40 -19.14 -16.29
C GLY A 74 -4.88 -19.31 -16.67
N VAL A 75 -5.12 -20.03 -17.77
CA VAL A 75 -6.48 -20.41 -18.22
C VAL A 75 -7.05 -21.52 -17.34
N VAL A 76 -6.19 -22.44 -16.90
CA VAL A 76 -6.51 -23.54 -15.99
C VAL A 76 -5.70 -23.31 -14.72
N LEU A 77 -6.39 -22.97 -13.64
CA LEU A 77 -5.82 -22.88 -12.29
C LEU A 77 -6.31 -24.07 -11.47
N SER A 78 -5.43 -24.62 -10.65
CA SER A 78 -5.80 -25.56 -9.60
C SER A 78 -6.73 -24.90 -8.57
N ASP A 79 -7.47 -25.69 -7.80
CA ASP A 79 -8.38 -25.13 -6.80
C ASP A 79 -7.64 -24.37 -5.69
N ASP A 80 -6.41 -24.79 -5.36
CA ASP A 80 -5.54 -24.10 -4.42
C ASP A 80 -5.09 -22.72 -4.96
N GLU A 81 -4.74 -22.63 -6.24
CA GLU A 81 -4.38 -21.37 -6.89
C GLU A 81 -5.58 -20.41 -6.99
N LYS A 82 -6.79 -20.95 -7.25
CA LYS A 82 -8.02 -20.15 -7.24
C LYS A 82 -8.31 -19.58 -5.85
N GLU A 83 -8.20 -20.40 -4.82
CA GLU A 83 -8.40 -19.97 -3.43
C GLU A 83 -7.34 -18.93 -3.01
N PHE A 84 -6.08 -19.12 -3.43
CA PHE A 84 -5.03 -18.12 -3.24
C PHE A 84 -5.37 -16.79 -3.93
N ASN A 85 -5.75 -16.83 -5.21
CA ASN A 85 -6.13 -15.64 -5.97
C ASN A 85 -7.35 -14.94 -5.39
N LYS A 86 -8.31 -15.69 -4.84
CA LYS A 86 -9.48 -15.14 -4.14
C LYS A 86 -9.07 -14.36 -2.90
N ARG A 87 -8.17 -14.90 -2.08
CA ARG A 87 -7.60 -14.20 -0.91
C ARG A 87 -6.79 -12.98 -1.34
N MET A 88 -6.03 -13.06 -2.43
CA MET A 88 -5.30 -11.91 -2.98
C MET A 88 -6.22 -10.81 -3.47
N SER A 89 -7.33 -11.16 -4.12
CA SER A 89 -8.31 -10.18 -4.60
C SER A 89 -8.92 -9.39 -3.45
N SER A 90 -9.24 -10.04 -2.33
CA SER A 90 -9.80 -9.34 -1.19
C SER A 90 -8.80 -8.42 -0.48
N VAL A 91 -7.52 -8.78 -0.49
CA VAL A 91 -6.43 -7.92 -0.05
C VAL A 91 -6.30 -6.67 -0.95
N ARG A 92 -6.51 -6.79 -2.27
CA ARG A 92 -6.52 -5.63 -3.19
C ARG A 92 -7.66 -4.64 -2.87
N VAL A 93 -8.85 -5.14 -2.53
CA VAL A 93 -10.01 -4.30 -2.16
C VAL A 93 -9.70 -3.40 -0.97
N ILE A 94 -8.96 -3.90 0.03
CA ILE A 94 -8.53 -3.11 1.19
C ILE A 94 -7.67 -1.93 0.76
N VAL A 95 -6.77 -2.15 -0.20
CA VAL A 95 -5.90 -1.09 -0.70
C VAL A 95 -6.71 -0.02 -1.40
N GLU A 96 -7.65 -0.41 -2.25
CA GLU A 96 -8.59 0.52 -2.89
C GLU A 96 -9.37 1.35 -1.87
N TRP A 97 -9.78 0.77 -0.73
CA TRP A 97 -10.42 1.52 0.35
C TRP A 97 -9.52 2.58 0.98
N GLU A 98 -8.24 2.27 1.24
CA GLU A 98 -7.32 3.25 1.83
C GLU A 98 -6.99 4.39 0.85
N PHE A 99 -6.83 4.09 -0.43
CA PHE A 99 -6.72 5.12 -1.48
C PHE A 99 -7.99 5.98 -1.57
N GLY A 100 -9.16 5.34 -1.51
CA GLY A 100 -10.45 6.03 -1.44
C GLY A 100 -10.57 6.93 -0.21
N LYS A 101 -10.01 6.54 0.94
CA LYS A 101 -9.96 7.39 2.14
C LYS A 101 -9.13 8.65 1.92
N ILE A 102 -7.98 8.56 1.25
CA ILE A 102 -7.17 9.75 0.95
C ILE A 102 -7.99 10.76 0.12
N ALA A 103 -8.62 10.32 -0.96
CA ALA A 103 -9.42 11.20 -1.82
C ALA A 103 -10.66 11.75 -1.08
N ARG A 104 -11.31 10.91 -0.26
CA ARG A 104 -12.52 11.28 0.48
C ARG A 104 -12.27 12.32 1.58
N TYR A 105 -11.22 12.14 2.38
CA TYR A 105 -10.96 13.04 3.51
C TYR A 105 -10.19 14.30 3.10
N TRP A 106 -9.36 14.20 2.07
CA TRP A 106 -8.47 15.29 1.68
C TRP A 106 -8.86 15.84 0.31
N ALA A 107 -9.89 16.67 0.29
CA ALA A 107 -10.46 17.26 -0.94
C ALA A 107 -9.40 17.97 -1.81
N PHE A 108 -8.33 18.50 -1.21
CA PHE A 108 -7.25 19.14 -1.96
C PHE A 108 -6.49 18.16 -2.89
N VAL A 109 -6.55 16.86 -2.63
CA VAL A 109 -5.94 15.81 -3.46
C VAL A 109 -6.78 15.50 -4.71
N ASP A 110 -8.10 15.63 -4.62
CA ASP A 110 -9.05 15.29 -5.71
C ASP A 110 -9.65 16.53 -6.42
N PHE A 111 -9.29 17.74 -5.96
CA PHE A 111 -9.83 18.96 -6.55
C PHE A 111 -9.19 19.29 -7.90
N HIS A 112 -9.79 18.80 -9.00
CA HIS A 112 -9.29 18.92 -10.37
C HIS A 112 -8.85 20.34 -10.78
N LYS A 113 -9.54 21.40 -10.32
CA LYS A 113 -9.17 22.79 -10.65
C LYS A 113 -7.84 23.22 -10.04
N ASN A 114 -7.40 22.55 -8.97
CA ASN A 114 -6.15 22.82 -8.26
C ASN A 114 -5.07 21.74 -8.49
N GLN A 115 -5.41 20.62 -9.13
CA GLN A 115 -4.47 19.58 -9.54
C GLN A 115 -3.71 19.97 -10.82
N LYS A 116 -3.02 21.12 -10.78
CA LYS A 116 -2.25 21.65 -11.91
C LYS A 116 -0.80 21.21 -11.81
N LEU A 117 -0.40 20.28 -12.67
CA LEU A 117 1.00 19.88 -12.81
C LEU A 117 1.88 21.09 -13.13
N LEU A 118 3.09 21.12 -12.57
CA LEU A 118 4.09 22.20 -12.70
C LEU A 118 3.70 23.54 -12.06
N LEU A 119 2.42 23.77 -11.72
CA LEU A 119 1.95 24.97 -11.03
C LEU A 119 1.70 24.73 -9.53
N GLN A 120 1.35 23.49 -9.17
CA GLN A 120 1.11 23.08 -7.80
C GLN A 120 2.01 21.91 -7.43
N ARG A 121 2.31 21.79 -6.14
CA ARG A 121 3.12 20.69 -5.58
C ARG A 121 2.27 19.44 -5.37
N VAL A 122 1.60 18.99 -6.44
CA VAL A 122 0.64 17.88 -6.45
C VAL A 122 1.18 16.63 -5.75
N GLY A 123 2.43 16.27 -6.04
CA GLY A 123 3.11 15.15 -5.38
C GLY A 123 3.16 15.28 -3.86
N LYS A 124 3.60 16.46 -3.37
CA LYS A 124 3.69 16.73 -1.93
C LYS A 124 2.31 16.78 -1.27
N MET A 125 1.31 17.33 -1.96
CA MET A 125 -0.06 17.33 -1.48
C MET A 125 -0.55 15.89 -1.27
N TYR A 126 -0.32 15.01 -2.24
CA TYR A 126 -0.67 13.60 -2.10
C TYR A 126 0.04 12.92 -0.92
N THR A 127 1.35 13.15 -0.76
CA THR A 127 2.12 12.61 0.38
C THR A 127 1.57 13.10 1.72
N VAL A 128 1.23 14.40 1.83
CA VAL A 128 0.60 14.96 3.03
C VAL A 128 -0.77 14.32 3.28
N GLY A 129 -1.59 14.13 2.24
CA GLY A 129 -2.86 13.41 2.36
C GLY A 129 -2.68 11.98 2.88
N GLY A 130 -1.69 11.24 2.38
CA GLY A 130 -1.35 9.91 2.89
C GLY A 130 -0.95 9.93 4.38
N LEU A 131 -0.10 10.88 4.80
CA LEU A 131 0.30 11.03 6.19
C LEU A 131 -0.90 11.37 7.10
N LEU A 132 -1.74 12.31 6.68
CA LEU A 132 -2.94 12.68 7.45
C LEU A 132 -3.94 11.52 7.51
N THR A 133 -4.04 10.68 6.48
CA THR A 133 -4.82 9.44 6.52
C THR A 133 -4.27 8.47 7.57
N ASN A 134 -2.95 8.33 7.71
CA ASN A 134 -2.37 7.52 8.79
C ASN A 134 -2.76 8.07 10.16
N VAL A 135 -2.66 9.39 10.37
CA VAL A 135 -3.09 10.04 11.63
C VAL A 135 -4.57 9.75 11.91
N HIS A 136 -5.43 9.92 10.91
CA HIS A 136 -6.85 9.60 11.04
C HIS A 136 -7.07 8.11 11.37
N THR A 137 -6.36 7.20 10.71
CA THR A 137 -6.42 5.75 11.00
C THR A 137 -5.96 5.46 12.43
N CYS A 138 -4.94 6.13 12.96
CA CYS A 138 -4.52 5.95 14.35
C CYS A 138 -5.57 6.47 15.35
N CYS A 139 -6.21 7.61 15.07
CA CYS A 139 -7.18 8.23 15.99
C CYS A 139 -8.55 7.56 15.97
N TYR A 140 -9.01 7.11 14.80
CA TYR A 140 -10.39 6.65 14.59
C TYR A 140 -10.48 5.20 14.10
N GLY A 141 -9.33 4.56 13.86
CA GLY A 141 -9.24 3.23 13.27
C GLY A 141 -9.47 3.21 11.76
N SER A 142 -9.47 2.01 11.20
CA SER A 142 -9.86 1.73 9.82
C SER A 142 -10.70 0.44 9.75
N GLN A 143 -11.27 0.15 8.59
CA GLN A 143 -12.01 -1.10 8.36
C GLN A 143 -11.06 -2.28 8.10
N THR A 144 -9.80 -1.98 7.75
CA THR A 144 -8.74 -2.92 7.39
C THR A 144 -8.41 -3.95 8.49
N PRO A 145 -8.21 -3.57 9.77
CA PRO A 145 -7.94 -4.52 10.85
C PRO A 145 -9.11 -5.44 11.15
N LYS A 146 -10.35 -4.93 11.06
CA LYS A 146 -11.57 -5.73 11.25
C LYS A 146 -11.64 -6.83 10.19
N TYR A 147 -11.24 -6.52 8.95
CA TYR A 147 -11.17 -7.48 7.86
C TYR A 147 -10.15 -8.59 8.15
N PHE A 148 -8.97 -8.25 8.66
CA PHE A 148 -7.95 -9.22 9.06
C PHE A 148 -8.18 -9.88 10.43
N LYS A 149 -9.30 -9.57 11.10
CA LYS A 149 -9.62 -10.01 12.48
C LYS A 149 -8.48 -9.70 13.47
N LEU A 150 -7.83 -8.55 13.30
CA LEU A 150 -6.79 -8.08 14.19
C LEU A 150 -7.43 -7.39 15.41
N ASP A 151 -7.00 -7.79 16.61
CA ASP A 151 -7.39 -7.10 17.84
C ASP A 151 -6.60 -5.80 17.99
N LEU A 152 -7.28 -4.68 17.78
CA LEU A 152 -6.73 -3.33 17.89
C LEU A 152 -6.59 -2.85 19.34
N GLN A 153 -7.25 -3.48 20.32
CA GLN A 153 -7.16 -3.05 21.73
C GLN A 153 -5.78 -3.35 22.36
N ALA A 154 -4.97 -4.18 21.72
CA ALA A 154 -3.55 -4.35 22.05
C ALA A 154 -2.66 -3.17 21.59
N LEU A 155 -3.18 -2.21 20.81
CA LEU A 155 -2.41 -1.06 20.29
C LEU A 155 -2.35 0.14 21.24
N SER A 156 -3.33 0.30 22.14
CA SER A 156 -3.36 1.45 23.06
C SER A 156 -2.24 1.38 24.11
N SER A 157 -1.76 0.19 24.44
CA SER A 157 -0.65 -0.05 25.37
C SER A 157 0.74 0.10 24.73
N ILE A 158 0.83 0.27 23.40
CA ILE A 158 2.11 0.30 22.65
C ILE A 158 2.68 1.71 22.47
N TYR A 159 1.90 2.77 22.74
CA TYR A 159 2.41 4.16 22.66
C TYR A 159 3.57 4.47 23.62
N THR A 160 3.88 3.56 24.56
CA THR A 160 4.95 3.74 25.55
C THR A 160 6.17 2.83 25.34
N VAL A 161 6.19 1.91 24.36
CA VAL A 161 7.32 0.96 24.23
C VAL A 161 7.70 0.70 22.77
N ASP A 162 8.79 1.35 22.36
CA ASP A 162 9.67 1.03 21.22
C ASP A 162 9.01 0.61 19.89
N SER A 163 8.94 1.58 18.98
CA SER A 163 8.61 1.48 17.55
C SER A 163 9.46 0.48 16.74
N TYR A 164 10.44 -0.18 17.36
CA TYR A 164 11.26 -1.24 16.79
C TYR A 164 10.69 -2.65 17.03
N LYS A 165 10.01 -2.92 18.15
CA LYS A 165 9.53 -4.28 18.48
C LYS A 165 8.26 -4.67 17.70
N TYR A 166 7.41 -3.71 17.34
CA TYR A 166 6.16 -4.00 16.60
C TYR A 166 6.38 -4.33 15.12
N ARG A 167 7.43 -3.79 14.50
CA ARG A 167 7.79 -4.05 13.08
C ARG A 167 8.04 -5.55 12.79
N GLN A 168 8.34 -6.33 13.83
CA GLN A 168 8.64 -7.76 13.80
C GLN A 168 7.40 -8.68 13.87
N GLN A 169 6.22 -8.16 14.23
CA GLN A 169 5.03 -8.98 14.51
C GLN A 169 3.96 -8.96 13.40
N SER A 170 4.05 -8.07 12.41
CA SER A 170 3.07 -8.02 11.31
C SER A 170 3.41 -9.03 10.21
N LYS A 171 2.93 -10.28 10.39
CA LYS A 171 3.15 -11.46 9.52
C LYS A 171 2.77 -11.36 8.03
N SER A 172 2.36 -10.22 7.49
CA SER A 172 2.31 -10.01 6.03
C SER A 172 2.21 -8.52 5.73
N ILE A 173 3.07 -8.01 4.86
CA ILE A 173 3.00 -6.63 4.37
C ILE A 173 2.21 -6.68 3.05
N VAL A 174 1.17 -5.85 2.93
CA VAL A 174 0.31 -5.83 1.74
C VAL A 174 0.74 -4.67 0.85
N ILE A 175 1.13 -4.94 -0.39
CA ILE A 175 1.31 -3.87 -1.39
C ILE A 175 0.16 -3.91 -2.37
N CYS A 176 -0.41 -2.76 -2.67
CA CYS A 176 -0.98 -2.60 -3.99
C CYS A 176 -0.64 -1.20 -4.49
N LEU A 177 -0.01 -1.14 -5.66
CA LEU A 177 -0.03 0.07 -6.48
C LEU A 177 -1.50 0.32 -6.82
N THR A 178 -1.98 1.54 -6.59
CA THR A 178 -3.12 2.00 -7.39
C THR A 178 -2.68 3.24 -8.14
N SER A 179 -2.84 3.19 -9.46
CA SER A 179 -2.79 4.36 -10.31
C SER A 179 -4.09 5.13 -10.11
N GLN A 180 -4.03 6.30 -9.47
CA GLN A 180 -5.16 7.24 -9.46
C GLN A 180 -5.05 8.12 -10.71
N PRO A 181 -5.88 7.94 -11.74
CA PRO A 181 -5.93 8.91 -12.82
C PRO A 181 -6.50 10.23 -12.27
N THR A 182 -5.66 11.25 -12.17
CA THR A 182 -6.11 12.65 -12.09
C THR A 182 -6.67 13.10 -13.43
#